data_AF-A0A7J9GCD2-F1
#
_entry.id   AF-A0A7J9GCD2-F1
#
_cell.length_a   1.000
_cell.length_b   1.000
_cell.length_c   1.000
_cell.angle_alpha   90.00
_cell.angle_beta   90.00
_cell.angle_gamma   90.00
#
_symmetry.space_group_name_H-M   'P 1'
#
loop_
_entity.id
_entity.type
_entity.pdbx_description
1 polymer ?
#
loop_
_entity_poly.entity_id
_entity_poly.type
_entity_poly.pdbx_seq_one_letter_code
_entity_poly.pdbx_strand_id
1 'polypeptide(L)'
;MPRKGMRSIFFKSPSPTRMTPPSSPLHHTFSESLMEENIEVAQFIITKWDSSHDDNLVSLFSDKDEARQYLGSIKGLQKAMKYLVLHQSNSEKLVRAQLLMQTAMKRLQKEFYQILKSNRDYLDPESVSAHSSSRPSVSRSSFSEFEEEEEEEDESENENNSVPEVERASLAAMADLRAIAEAMISAGYAKECIKVYKIIRKSIVDEALYHLGVERELTFQKIQKMEWEVLEFKIKNWLSAVKMAVKTLFYGERLLCDQVFSVSAAIRESCFTEISKEGALALFGFPENVAKCKKTPEKLFRMLDLYEAVSGLWPEVESIFSFESTSAVRETAVNSLIKLGDTVRTMLMDFETAIQKDSSKTTVPGGGIHPLTRYVMNYISFLADYCGILSDIFADWPFTVPSALPESYFGSPDSEGSISSPISVRLAWLILVMLCKLDGKAAMYKDVPLSYLFLANNLQYVTEKVRQSNLKFLLGDDWLRNHELKVKQYAENYEKIGWSKVLASLPENQTAEIPADRVNDHFKKFNSAFEEAYMKQISWVVPDPKLRYHIKISMARRIIPIYKEFYEAYGGVQMKKEMWGEPFIRFTPDDLGNYLSDMFYGSKSSGSVSSSSRGGGRSH
;
A
#
# COMPACT_ATOMS: atom_id res chain seq x y z
N MET A 1 -1.92 -78.73 -75.07
CA MET A 1 -1.10 -77.88 -75.97
C MET A 1 -0.07 -77.08 -75.15
N PRO A 2 1.00 -76.52 -75.76
CA PRO A 2 2.35 -76.55 -75.16
C PRO A 2 2.78 -75.20 -74.51
N ARG A 3 4.02 -74.94 -74.01
CA ARG A 3 5.36 -75.46 -74.38
C ARG A 3 6.46 -75.05 -73.36
N LYS A 4 7.40 -75.98 -73.04
CA LYS A 4 8.88 -75.87 -72.76
C LYS A 4 9.44 -74.66 -71.97
N GLY A 5 10.50 -74.75 -71.15
CA GLY A 5 11.55 -75.77 -70.84
C GLY A 5 12.62 -75.09 -69.93
N MET A 6 13.80 -75.62 -69.56
CA MET A 6 14.49 -76.90 -69.82
C MET A 6 15.75 -77.02 -68.92
N ARG A 7 16.10 -78.24 -68.44
CA ARG A 7 17.48 -78.77 -68.14
C ARG A 7 18.29 -78.15 -66.95
N SER A 8 19.32 -78.81 -66.36
CA SER A 8 19.68 -80.25 -66.24
C SER A 8 20.96 -80.48 -65.38
N ILE A 9 20.86 -81.25 -64.29
CA ILE A 9 21.75 -82.36 -63.81
C ILE A 9 23.31 -82.22 -63.87
N PHE A 10 24.03 -82.36 -62.73
CA PHE A 10 24.98 -83.47 -62.39
C PHE A 10 25.78 -83.31 -61.07
N PHE A 11 26.32 -84.42 -60.56
CA PHE A 11 27.18 -84.59 -59.36
C PHE A 11 28.54 -85.28 -59.76
N LYS A 12 29.56 -85.56 -58.92
CA LYS A 12 29.74 -85.58 -57.44
C LYS A 12 31.25 -85.59 -57.03
N SER A 13 31.68 -84.73 -56.09
CA SER A 13 32.88 -84.89 -55.21
C SER A 13 34.31 -85.04 -55.83
N PRO A 14 35.43 -84.97 -55.06
CA PRO A 14 35.70 -84.47 -53.69
C PRO A 14 36.84 -83.41 -53.58
N SER A 15 37.17 -82.99 -52.33
CA SER A 15 38.13 -81.92 -51.93
C SER A 15 39.63 -82.23 -52.09
N PRO A 16 40.53 -81.22 -51.97
CA PRO A 16 41.35 -81.15 -50.75
C PRO A 16 41.73 -79.74 -50.19
N THR A 17 41.98 -79.75 -48.88
CA THR A 17 42.73 -78.87 -47.96
C THR A 17 43.53 -77.66 -48.48
N ARG A 18 43.32 -76.46 -47.88
CA ARG A 18 44.42 -75.49 -47.66
C ARG A 18 44.20 -74.48 -46.51
N MET A 19 45.03 -74.64 -45.47
CA MET A 19 45.60 -73.65 -44.53
C MET A 19 44.77 -72.43 -44.04
N THR A 20 44.60 -72.37 -42.72
CA THR A 20 44.34 -71.15 -41.96
C THR A 20 45.53 -70.17 -42.01
N PRO A 21 45.31 -68.86 -42.23
CA PRO A 21 46.26 -67.83 -41.84
C PRO A 21 46.28 -67.67 -40.30
N PRO A 22 47.37 -67.16 -39.69
CA PRO A 22 47.43 -66.91 -38.26
C PRO A 22 46.50 -65.76 -37.84
N SER A 23 46.06 -65.77 -36.59
CA SER A 23 45.33 -64.68 -35.96
C SER A 23 46.19 -63.41 -35.89
N SER A 24 45.77 -62.36 -36.58
CA SER A 24 46.26 -61.00 -36.35
C SER A 24 45.99 -60.58 -34.89
N PRO A 25 46.86 -59.78 -34.26
CA PRO A 25 46.61 -59.29 -32.90
C PRO A 25 45.32 -58.45 -32.86
N LEU A 26 44.58 -58.57 -31.76
CA LEU A 26 43.47 -57.68 -31.43
C LEU A 26 44.02 -56.25 -31.29
N HIS A 27 43.88 -55.44 -32.35
CA HIS A 27 44.08 -54.00 -32.24
C HIS A 27 42.94 -53.42 -31.41
N HIS A 28 43.16 -53.32 -30.09
CA HIS A 28 42.42 -52.38 -29.27
C HIS A 28 42.48 -51.01 -29.95
N THR A 29 41.31 -50.47 -30.28
CA THR A 29 41.28 -49.14 -30.89
C THR A 29 41.77 -48.12 -29.86
N PHE A 30 42.48 -47.09 -30.30
CA PHE A 30 42.96 -46.03 -29.39
C PHE A 30 41.83 -45.46 -28.50
N SER A 31 40.61 -45.38 -29.05
CA SER A 31 39.42 -45.00 -28.31
C SER A 31 39.04 -45.97 -27.19
N GLU A 32 39.19 -47.29 -27.38
CA GLU A 32 38.90 -48.28 -26.35
C GLU A 32 39.89 -48.17 -25.18
N SER A 33 41.20 -48.07 -25.48
CA SER A 33 42.24 -47.85 -24.46
C SER A 33 41.99 -46.57 -23.65
N LEU A 34 41.58 -45.49 -24.31
CA LEU A 34 41.27 -44.23 -23.64
C LEU A 34 40.02 -44.34 -22.76
N MET A 35 39.00 -45.12 -23.15
CA MET A 35 37.83 -45.35 -22.30
C MET A 35 38.13 -46.26 -21.11
N GLU A 36 39.06 -47.21 -21.25
CA GLU A 36 39.57 -48.02 -20.13
C GLU A 36 40.26 -47.13 -19.09
N GLU A 37 41.20 -46.29 -19.53
CA GLU A 37 41.93 -45.33 -18.70
C GLU A 37 40.96 -44.39 -17.95
N ASN A 38 39.92 -43.90 -18.62
CA ASN A 38 38.88 -43.08 -17.98
C ASN A 38 38.13 -43.84 -16.85
N ILE A 39 37.95 -45.16 -16.96
CA ILE A 39 37.31 -45.98 -15.91
C ILE A 39 38.28 -46.23 -14.75
N GLU A 40 39.56 -46.47 -15.04
CA GLU A 40 40.59 -46.68 -14.01
C GLU A 40 40.86 -45.41 -13.19
N VAL A 41 41.02 -44.25 -13.86
CA VAL A 41 41.17 -42.94 -13.21
C VAL A 41 39.94 -42.58 -12.38
N ALA A 42 38.74 -42.80 -12.93
CA ALA A 42 37.50 -42.59 -12.18
C ALA A 42 37.42 -43.52 -10.97
N GLN A 43 37.78 -44.80 -11.11
CA GLN A 43 37.79 -45.72 -9.98
C GLN A 43 38.72 -45.25 -8.86
N PHE A 44 39.97 -44.93 -9.16
CA PHE A 44 40.95 -44.47 -8.17
C PHE A 44 40.42 -43.26 -7.37
N ILE A 45 39.91 -42.24 -8.08
CA ILE A 45 39.39 -41.01 -7.47
C ILE A 45 38.10 -41.26 -6.68
N ILE A 46 37.17 -42.07 -7.20
CA ILE A 46 35.88 -42.34 -6.53
C ILE A 46 36.12 -43.19 -5.28
N THR A 47 36.94 -44.24 -5.33
CA THR A 47 37.19 -45.11 -4.17
C THR A 47 38.01 -44.41 -3.07
N LYS A 48 38.87 -43.44 -3.41
CA LYS A 48 39.54 -42.57 -2.42
C LYS A 48 38.52 -41.88 -1.50
N TRP A 49 37.43 -41.38 -2.07
CA TRP A 49 36.38 -40.64 -1.33
C TRP A 49 35.23 -41.50 -0.79
N ASP A 50 35.10 -42.75 -1.24
CA ASP A 50 34.15 -43.74 -0.71
C ASP A 50 34.73 -44.50 0.50
N SER A 51 36.05 -44.68 0.54
CA SER A 51 36.77 -45.34 1.66
C SER A 51 37.07 -44.43 2.84
N SER A 52 36.82 -43.11 2.74
CA SER A 52 36.91 -42.19 3.88
C SER A 52 35.73 -42.43 4.83
N HIS A 53 35.91 -43.37 5.77
CA HIS A 53 34.89 -43.79 6.75
C HIS A 53 34.42 -42.71 7.73
N ASP A 54 34.95 -41.49 7.65
CA ASP A 54 34.58 -40.36 8.50
C ASP A 54 33.48 -39.51 7.83
N ASP A 55 32.25 -40.07 7.86
CA ASP A 55 31.14 -39.75 6.96
C ASP A 55 30.51 -38.34 7.12
N ASN A 56 31.13 -37.45 7.92
CA ASN A 56 30.62 -36.13 8.29
C ASN A 56 31.63 -34.97 8.33
N LEU A 57 32.96 -35.19 8.27
CA LEU A 57 33.93 -34.15 8.66
C LEU A 57 34.72 -33.46 7.53
N VAL A 58 34.89 -34.09 6.36
CA VAL A 58 35.66 -33.51 5.24
C VAL A 58 34.77 -33.38 4.01
N SER A 59 34.54 -32.14 3.55
CA SER A 59 33.87 -31.85 2.28
C SER A 59 34.87 -31.90 1.13
N LEU A 60 34.47 -32.54 0.04
CA LEU A 60 35.20 -32.57 -1.23
C LEU A 60 35.50 -31.17 -1.78
N PHE A 61 34.64 -30.18 -1.48
CA PHE A 61 34.76 -28.81 -1.99
C PHE A 61 35.61 -27.89 -1.10
N SER A 62 36.18 -28.40 0.01
CA SER A 62 37.21 -27.69 0.77
C SER A 62 38.52 -27.51 -0.03
N ASP A 63 38.83 -28.44 -0.93
CA ASP A 63 39.90 -28.29 -1.93
C ASP A 63 39.29 -28.20 -3.35
N LYS A 64 39.47 -27.05 -3.99
CA LYS A 64 38.90 -26.78 -5.31
C LYS A 64 39.51 -27.64 -6.41
N ASP A 65 40.75 -28.10 -6.27
CA ASP A 65 41.41 -28.93 -7.27
C ASP A 65 41.06 -30.42 -7.08
N GLU A 66 40.85 -30.91 -5.86
CA GLU A 66 40.25 -32.23 -5.64
C GLU A 66 38.80 -32.29 -6.15
N ALA A 67 37.99 -31.27 -5.89
CA ALA A 67 36.64 -31.15 -6.42
C ALA A 67 36.62 -31.14 -7.97
N ARG A 68 37.52 -30.37 -8.61
CA ARG A 68 37.66 -30.36 -10.08
C ARG A 68 38.08 -31.72 -10.64
N GLN A 69 39.02 -32.41 -10.00
CA GLN A 69 39.45 -33.75 -10.42
C GLN A 69 38.30 -34.76 -10.30
N TYR A 70 37.50 -34.68 -9.23
CA TYR A 70 36.34 -35.54 -9.01
C TYR A 70 35.23 -35.30 -10.04
N LEU A 71 34.87 -34.03 -10.30
CA LEU A 71 33.89 -33.69 -11.34
C LEU A 71 34.42 -34.01 -12.76
N GLY A 72 35.73 -33.90 -12.98
CA GLY A 72 36.41 -34.30 -14.21
C GLY A 72 36.35 -35.81 -14.45
N SER A 73 36.60 -36.62 -13.42
CA SER A 73 36.57 -38.07 -13.51
C SER A 73 35.16 -38.61 -13.77
N ILE A 74 34.12 -37.98 -13.21
CA ILE A 74 32.71 -38.26 -13.55
C ILE A 74 32.43 -37.98 -15.03
N LYS A 75 32.92 -36.86 -15.59
CA LYS A 75 32.78 -36.54 -17.02
C LYS A 75 33.52 -37.55 -17.91
N GLY A 76 34.69 -38.02 -17.49
CA GLY A 76 35.45 -39.10 -18.15
C GLY A 76 34.68 -40.42 -18.13
N LEU A 77 34.24 -40.85 -16.95
CA LEU A 77 33.43 -42.05 -16.74
C LEU A 77 32.14 -42.04 -17.57
N GLN A 78 31.47 -40.89 -17.67
CA GLN A 78 30.27 -40.77 -18.49
C GLN A 78 30.56 -40.97 -19.99
N LYS A 79 31.69 -40.46 -20.50
CA LYS A 79 32.12 -40.69 -21.89
C LYS A 79 32.41 -42.17 -22.13
N ALA A 80 33.13 -42.82 -21.20
CA ALA A 80 33.41 -44.25 -21.25
C ALA A 80 32.12 -45.10 -21.24
N MET A 81 31.16 -44.79 -20.35
CA MET A 81 29.85 -45.46 -20.33
C MET A 81 29.09 -45.30 -21.66
N LYS A 82 29.05 -44.09 -22.24
CA LYS A 82 28.39 -43.85 -23.54
C LYS A 82 29.06 -44.64 -24.67
N TYR A 83 30.39 -44.73 -24.68
CA TYR A 83 31.13 -45.53 -25.65
C TYR A 83 30.85 -47.04 -25.49
N LEU A 84 30.90 -47.55 -24.26
CA LEU A 84 30.63 -48.96 -23.95
C LEU A 84 29.19 -49.38 -24.29
N VAL A 85 28.19 -48.53 -24.04
CA VAL A 85 26.79 -48.80 -24.45
C VAL A 85 26.66 -48.95 -25.97
N LEU A 86 27.41 -48.18 -26.75
CA LEU A 86 27.36 -48.22 -28.21
C LEU A 86 28.13 -49.39 -28.84
N HIS A 87 29.23 -49.84 -28.24
CA HIS A 87 30.16 -50.82 -28.84
C HIS A 87 30.19 -52.17 -28.12
N GLN A 88 29.88 -52.24 -26.83
CA GLN A 88 30.06 -53.41 -25.97
C GLN A 88 28.97 -53.49 -24.86
N SER A 89 27.70 -53.53 -25.27
CA SER A 89 26.54 -53.43 -24.36
C SER A 89 26.46 -54.49 -23.25
N ASN A 90 27.08 -55.65 -23.43
CA ASN A 90 27.13 -56.75 -22.44
C ASN A 90 28.47 -56.84 -21.68
N SER A 91 29.30 -55.79 -21.68
CA SER A 91 30.61 -55.80 -21.03
C SER A 91 30.52 -55.65 -19.51
N GLU A 92 31.27 -56.46 -18.76
CA GLU A 92 31.45 -56.32 -17.31
C GLU A 92 31.99 -54.93 -16.93
N LYS A 93 32.77 -54.30 -17.83
CA LYS A 93 33.28 -52.94 -17.71
C LYS A 93 32.16 -51.90 -17.62
N LEU A 94 31.04 -52.12 -18.31
CA LEU A 94 29.86 -51.24 -18.25
C LEU A 94 29.17 -51.34 -16.87
N VAL A 95 29.07 -52.56 -16.32
CA VAL A 95 28.51 -52.79 -14.97
C VAL A 95 29.40 -52.13 -13.91
N ARG A 96 30.72 -52.30 -14.01
CA ARG A 96 31.73 -51.64 -13.15
C ARG A 96 31.64 -50.12 -13.23
N ALA A 97 31.56 -49.56 -14.44
CA ALA A 97 31.42 -48.12 -14.65
C ALA A 97 30.08 -47.58 -14.09
N GLN A 98 28.99 -48.34 -14.21
CA GLN A 98 27.68 -47.98 -13.64
C GLN A 98 27.69 -47.99 -12.11
N LEU A 99 28.34 -48.97 -11.48
CA LEU A 99 28.51 -49.01 -10.02
C LEU A 99 29.32 -47.79 -9.52
N LEU A 100 30.45 -47.49 -10.18
CA LEU A 100 31.27 -46.32 -9.88
C LEU A 100 30.47 -45.01 -10.03
N MET A 101 29.66 -44.88 -11.08
CA MET A 101 28.78 -43.73 -11.28
C MET A 101 27.76 -43.60 -10.14
N GLN A 102 27.11 -44.70 -9.71
CA GLN A 102 26.18 -44.68 -8.59
C GLN A 102 26.86 -44.25 -7.28
N THR A 103 28.06 -44.75 -6.99
CA THR A 103 28.86 -44.34 -5.83
C THR A 103 29.21 -42.85 -5.90
N ALA A 104 29.70 -42.36 -7.05
CA ALA A 104 30.04 -40.96 -7.24
C ALA A 104 28.84 -40.02 -7.06
N MET A 105 27.67 -40.40 -7.58
CA MET A 105 26.44 -39.62 -7.43
C MET A 105 25.92 -39.59 -6.00
N LYS A 106 26.08 -40.67 -5.22
CA LYS A 106 25.77 -40.67 -3.78
C LYS A 106 26.67 -39.71 -3.01
N ARG A 107 27.97 -39.65 -3.33
CA ARG A 107 28.88 -38.68 -2.70
C ARG A 107 28.52 -37.24 -3.09
N LEU A 108 28.31 -36.95 -4.38
CA LEU A 108 27.85 -35.63 -4.81
C LEU A 108 26.53 -35.22 -4.16
N GLN A 109 25.60 -36.15 -3.96
CA GLN A 109 24.35 -35.87 -3.24
C GLN A 109 24.58 -35.51 -1.75
N LYS A 110 25.55 -36.16 -1.08
CA LYS A 110 25.98 -35.81 0.29
C LYS A 110 26.63 -34.42 0.34
N GLU A 111 27.56 -34.13 -0.58
CA GLU A 111 28.22 -32.80 -0.68
C GLU A 111 27.20 -31.69 -0.93
N PHE A 112 26.27 -31.90 -1.87
CA PHE A 112 25.22 -30.93 -2.19
C PHE A 112 24.32 -30.64 -0.98
N TYR A 113 23.98 -31.67 -0.20
CA TYR A 113 23.29 -31.52 1.09
C TYR A 113 24.13 -30.74 2.11
N GLN A 114 25.42 -31.08 2.25
CA GLN A 114 26.34 -30.44 3.20
C GLN A 114 26.56 -28.97 2.87
N ILE A 115 26.80 -28.61 1.61
CA ILE A 115 26.99 -27.20 1.19
C ILE A 115 25.72 -26.38 1.44
N LEU A 116 24.54 -26.90 1.07
CA LEU A 116 23.25 -26.23 1.34
C LEU A 116 22.96 -26.05 2.84
N LYS A 117 23.40 -26.99 3.68
CA LYS A 117 23.18 -26.94 5.13
C LYS A 117 24.19 -26.07 5.87
N SER A 118 25.47 -26.17 5.53
CA SER A 118 26.57 -25.45 6.18
C SER A 118 26.61 -23.97 5.79
N ASN A 119 26.12 -23.63 4.58
CA ASN A 119 26.00 -22.25 4.12
C ASN A 119 24.58 -21.71 4.30
N ARG A 120 23.83 -22.17 5.31
CA ARG A 120 22.44 -21.74 5.55
C ARG A 120 22.33 -20.21 5.61
N ASP A 121 23.22 -19.58 6.37
CA ASP A 121 23.18 -18.14 6.64
C ASP A 121 23.73 -17.31 5.45
N TYR A 122 24.71 -17.85 4.72
CA TYR A 122 25.28 -17.23 3.51
C TYR A 122 24.39 -17.39 2.26
N LEU A 123 23.55 -18.42 2.23
CA LEU A 123 22.52 -18.65 1.22
C LEU A 123 21.14 -18.18 1.70
N ASP A 124 21.08 -17.42 2.79
CA ASP A 124 19.83 -16.77 3.17
C ASP A 124 19.41 -15.80 2.05
N PRO A 125 18.12 -15.73 1.70
CA PRO A 125 17.65 -14.86 0.61
C PRO A 125 17.98 -13.36 0.78
N GLU A 126 18.25 -12.88 2.00
CA GLU A 126 18.75 -11.51 2.20
C GLU A 126 20.14 -11.31 1.59
N SER A 127 21.09 -12.20 1.90
CA SER A 127 22.40 -12.25 1.27
C SER A 127 22.26 -12.33 -0.25
N VAL A 128 21.47 -13.28 -0.76
CA VAL A 128 21.32 -13.51 -2.21
C VAL A 128 20.68 -12.33 -2.95
N SER A 129 19.73 -11.63 -2.32
CA SER A 129 19.05 -10.46 -2.89
C SER A 129 20.00 -9.25 -2.99
N ALA A 130 20.80 -9.00 -1.95
CA ALA A 130 21.72 -7.85 -1.88
C ALA A 130 22.72 -7.80 -3.05
N HIS A 131 23.09 -8.97 -3.61
CA HIS A 131 23.99 -9.09 -4.76
C HIS A 131 23.45 -8.47 -6.06
N SER A 132 22.12 -8.32 -6.19
CA SER A 132 21.52 -7.78 -7.42
C SER A 132 21.35 -6.27 -7.39
N SER A 133 21.16 -5.67 -6.21
CA SER A 133 21.16 -4.20 -6.04
C SER A 133 22.52 -3.56 -6.31
N SER A 134 23.61 -4.35 -6.22
CA SER A 134 24.99 -3.88 -6.37
C SER A 134 25.54 -3.97 -7.80
N ARG A 135 24.73 -4.38 -8.79
CA ARG A 135 25.14 -4.45 -10.21
C ARG A 135 24.79 -3.14 -10.93
N PRO A 136 25.78 -2.35 -11.42
CA PRO A 136 25.48 -1.27 -12.35
C PRO A 136 24.93 -1.85 -13.65
N SER A 137 23.78 -1.35 -14.08
CA SER A 137 23.10 -1.80 -15.29
C SER A 137 23.84 -1.32 -16.54
N VAL A 138 24.71 -2.16 -17.11
CA VAL A 138 25.32 -1.93 -18.43
C VAL A 138 24.29 -2.20 -19.54
N SER A 139 23.27 -1.33 -19.60
CA SER A 139 22.34 -1.25 -20.72
C SER A 139 22.98 -0.39 -21.81
N ARG A 140 23.52 -1.05 -22.85
CA ARG A 140 24.00 -0.38 -24.05
C ARG A 140 22.87 0.41 -24.72
N SER A 141 22.96 1.73 -24.67
CA SER A 141 22.29 2.66 -25.60
C SER A 141 23.37 3.42 -26.36
N SER A 142 23.15 3.71 -27.64
CA SER A 142 24.13 4.32 -28.55
C SER A 142 23.43 5.27 -29.51
N PHE A 143 24.02 6.46 -29.72
CA PHE A 143 23.51 7.64 -30.44
C PHE A 143 22.24 8.30 -29.83
N SER A 144 22.04 9.63 -29.80
CA SER A 144 22.89 10.85 -29.84
C SER A 144 21.97 12.07 -29.54
N GLU A 145 22.32 13.37 -29.52
CA GLU A 145 23.52 14.20 -29.80
C GLU A 145 23.29 15.62 -29.16
N PHE A 146 24.35 16.34 -28.69
CA PHE A 146 24.36 17.79 -28.31
C PHE A 146 23.55 18.22 -27.05
N GLU A 147 23.97 19.13 -26.13
CA GLU A 147 25.04 20.16 -26.07
C GLU A 147 25.84 20.18 -24.73
N GLU A 148 27.06 20.73 -24.80
CA GLU A 148 27.87 21.58 -23.86
C GLU A 148 27.27 22.00 -22.49
N GLU A 149 28.01 22.31 -21.41
CA GLU A 149 29.45 22.41 -21.05
C GLU A 149 29.55 22.43 -19.50
N GLU A 150 30.66 21.97 -18.90
CA GLU A 150 31.39 22.56 -17.75
C GLU A 150 32.39 21.54 -17.15
N GLU A 151 33.64 21.98 -16.98
CA GLU A 151 34.76 21.18 -16.44
C GLU A 151 34.88 21.43 -14.92
N GLU A 152 34.85 20.37 -14.11
CA GLU A 152 35.55 20.38 -12.81
C GLU A 152 36.41 19.11 -12.68
N GLU A 153 37.73 19.32 -12.60
CA GLU A 153 38.70 18.30 -12.20
C GLU A 153 38.60 18.08 -10.69
N ASP A 154 38.30 16.86 -10.24
CA ASP A 154 38.56 16.48 -8.85
C ASP A 154 39.16 15.07 -8.77
N GLU A 155 40.47 15.01 -8.51
CA GLU A 155 41.19 13.76 -8.22
C GLU A 155 40.95 13.35 -6.76
N SER A 156 40.02 12.42 -6.51
CA SER A 156 39.98 11.73 -5.21
C SER A 156 39.66 10.23 -5.31
N GLU A 157 40.74 9.46 -5.28
CA GLU A 157 40.90 8.14 -4.63
C GLU A 157 39.88 7.00 -4.89
N ASN A 158 40.41 5.91 -5.46
CA ASN A 158 39.75 4.59 -5.53
C ASN A 158 39.57 4.00 -4.11
N GLU A 159 38.47 4.31 -3.41
CA GLU A 159 38.11 3.63 -2.18
C GLU A 159 37.31 2.34 -2.43
N ASN A 160 37.99 1.19 -2.22
CA ASN A 160 37.42 -0.09 -1.78
C ASN A 160 36.17 -0.63 -2.51
N ASN A 161 36.37 -1.09 -3.75
CA ASN A 161 35.47 -2.05 -4.39
C ASN A 161 35.66 -3.49 -3.83
N SER A 162 35.76 -3.61 -2.49
CA SER A 162 35.94 -4.88 -1.78
C SER A 162 34.59 -5.52 -1.50
N VAL A 163 34.13 -6.35 -2.45
CA VAL A 163 33.00 -7.28 -2.28
C VAL A 163 33.02 -7.88 -0.87
N PRO A 164 31.99 -7.69 -0.02
CA PRO A 164 32.00 -8.15 1.37
C PRO A 164 32.27 -9.67 1.48
N GLU A 165 32.87 -10.10 2.59
CA GLU A 165 33.30 -11.48 2.79
C GLU A 165 32.11 -12.47 2.70
N VAL A 166 30.94 -12.06 3.20
CA VAL A 166 29.66 -12.77 3.10
C VAL A 166 29.25 -13.02 1.63
N GLU A 167 29.46 -12.04 0.74
CA GLU A 167 29.15 -12.14 -0.69
C GLU A 167 30.17 -13.00 -1.44
N ARG A 168 31.44 -13.01 -1.02
CA ARG A 168 32.42 -13.97 -1.54
C ARG A 168 32.11 -15.40 -1.12
N ALA A 169 31.63 -15.62 0.11
CA ALA A 169 31.21 -16.93 0.60
C ALA A 169 29.95 -17.45 -0.12
N SER A 170 28.92 -16.62 -0.30
CA SER A 170 27.70 -16.98 -1.04
C SER A 170 28.01 -17.31 -2.51
N LEU A 171 28.80 -16.48 -3.21
CA LEU A 171 29.20 -16.72 -4.60
C LEU A 171 30.01 -18.02 -4.78
N ALA A 172 30.89 -18.34 -3.83
CA ALA A 172 31.61 -19.61 -3.84
C ALA A 172 30.65 -20.80 -3.68
N ALA A 173 29.79 -20.78 -2.66
CA ALA A 173 28.80 -21.82 -2.42
C ALA A 173 27.84 -22.01 -3.61
N MET A 174 27.38 -20.92 -4.24
CA MET A 174 26.52 -20.99 -5.43
C MET A 174 27.26 -21.57 -6.65
N ALA A 175 28.54 -21.27 -6.84
CA ALA A 175 29.36 -21.86 -7.90
C ALA A 175 29.60 -23.37 -7.69
N ASP A 176 29.84 -23.79 -6.44
CA ASP A 176 30.06 -25.19 -6.09
C ASP A 176 28.76 -26.01 -6.21
N LEU A 177 27.64 -25.50 -5.70
CA LEU A 177 26.30 -26.08 -5.89
C LEU A 177 25.94 -26.23 -7.36
N ARG A 178 26.20 -25.18 -8.16
CA ARG A 178 26.03 -25.24 -9.61
C ARG A 178 26.89 -26.36 -10.20
N ALA A 179 28.20 -26.40 -9.93
CA ALA A 179 29.11 -27.40 -10.50
C ALA A 179 28.68 -28.85 -10.20
N ILE A 180 28.18 -29.10 -8.98
CA ILE A 180 27.58 -30.39 -8.60
C ILE A 180 26.30 -30.66 -9.40
N ALA A 181 25.38 -29.69 -9.46
CA ALA A 181 24.12 -29.83 -10.19
C ALA A 181 24.34 -30.08 -11.69
N GLU A 182 25.27 -29.37 -12.36
CA GLU A 182 25.62 -29.61 -13.76
C GLU A 182 26.10 -31.06 -13.95
N ALA A 183 26.96 -31.56 -13.07
CA ALA A 183 27.47 -32.93 -13.13
C ALA A 183 26.35 -33.98 -12.91
N MET A 184 25.57 -33.86 -11.84
CA MET A 184 24.47 -34.79 -11.53
C MET A 184 23.39 -34.81 -12.62
N ILE A 185 22.99 -33.64 -13.14
CA ILE A 185 22.04 -33.52 -14.26
C ILE A 185 22.62 -34.18 -15.51
N SER A 186 23.88 -33.88 -15.86
CA SER A 186 24.52 -34.47 -17.04
C SER A 186 24.60 -36.00 -16.96
N ALA A 187 24.83 -36.56 -15.76
CA ALA A 187 24.91 -37.99 -15.49
C ALA A 187 23.54 -38.71 -15.45
N GLY A 188 22.42 -37.97 -15.48
CA GLY A 188 21.06 -38.51 -15.43
C GLY A 188 20.42 -38.55 -14.03
N TYR A 189 21.10 -38.05 -13.00
CA TYR A 189 20.68 -38.05 -11.59
C TYR A 189 20.04 -36.71 -11.18
N ALA A 190 19.31 -36.09 -12.11
CA ALA A 190 18.64 -34.82 -11.89
C ALA A 190 17.59 -34.91 -10.78
N LYS A 191 16.86 -36.03 -10.68
CA LYS A 191 15.77 -36.22 -9.70
C LYS A 191 16.30 -36.19 -8.27
N GLU A 192 17.43 -36.84 -8.03
CA GLU A 192 18.13 -36.93 -6.75
C GLU A 192 18.63 -35.56 -6.30
N CYS A 193 19.29 -34.83 -7.21
CA CYS A 193 19.75 -33.46 -6.98
C CYS A 193 18.59 -32.50 -6.64
N ILE A 194 17.53 -32.51 -7.45
CA ILE A 194 16.33 -31.67 -7.26
C ILE A 194 15.64 -31.99 -5.94
N LYS A 195 15.53 -33.27 -5.57
CA LYS A 195 14.90 -33.68 -4.31
C LYS A 195 15.64 -33.12 -3.09
N VAL A 196 16.97 -33.15 -3.08
CA VAL A 196 17.77 -32.58 -1.98
C VAL A 196 17.61 -31.06 -1.93
N TYR A 197 17.71 -30.39 -3.09
CA TYR A 197 17.53 -28.93 -3.17
C TYR A 197 16.18 -28.50 -2.61
N LYS A 198 15.09 -29.09 -3.12
CA LYS A 198 13.71 -28.78 -2.72
C LYS A 198 13.49 -28.96 -1.23
N ILE A 199 13.95 -30.07 -0.63
CA ILE A 199 13.76 -30.34 0.80
C ILE A 199 14.42 -29.25 1.67
N ILE A 200 15.69 -28.92 1.41
CA ILE A 200 16.43 -27.96 2.25
C ILE A 200 15.92 -26.54 2.03
N ARG A 201 15.81 -26.10 0.77
CA ARG A 201 15.40 -24.72 0.45
C ARG A 201 13.94 -24.44 0.80
N LYS A 202 13.03 -25.41 0.61
CA LYS A 202 11.66 -25.29 1.13
C LYS A 202 11.66 -25.15 2.64
N SER A 203 12.42 -25.95 3.39
CA SER A 203 12.51 -25.80 4.86
C SER A 203 12.99 -24.40 5.27
N ILE A 204 13.99 -23.84 4.58
CA ILE A 204 14.52 -22.49 4.89
C ILE A 204 13.48 -21.41 4.57
N VAL A 205 12.86 -21.45 3.39
CA VAL A 205 11.84 -20.47 2.98
C VAL A 205 10.58 -20.57 3.84
N ASP A 206 10.18 -21.79 4.23
CA ASP A 206 9.03 -22.04 5.10
C ASP A 206 9.27 -21.51 6.52
N GLU A 207 10.47 -21.69 7.07
CA GLU A 207 10.87 -21.15 8.39
C GLU A 207 11.00 -19.63 8.37
N ALA A 208 11.57 -19.04 7.31
CA ALA A 208 11.63 -17.59 7.12
C ALA A 208 10.22 -16.96 7.04
N LEU A 209 9.30 -17.55 6.27
CA LEU A 209 7.90 -17.11 6.22
C LEU A 209 7.20 -17.21 7.58
N TYR A 210 7.51 -18.24 8.37
CA TYR A 210 6.98 -18.40 9.72
C TYR A 210 7.48 -17.28 10.66
N HIS A 211 8.78 -16.96 10.64
CA HIS A 211 9.35 -15.86 11.43
C HIS A 211 8.85 -14.48 10.99
N LEU A 212 8.53 -14.29 9.71
CA LEU A 212 7.84 -13.12 9.19
C LEU A 212 6.34 -13.04 9.60
N GLY A 213 5.79 -14.07 10.26
CA GLY A 213 4.39 -14.10 10.69
C GLY A 213 3.39 -14.48 9.58
N VAL A 214 3.85 -15.10 8.49
CA VAL A 214 2.99 -15.53 7.36
C VAL A 214 2.32 -16.87 7.69
N GLU A 215 1.18 -16.80 8.37
CA GLU A 215 0.41 -17.96 8.81
C GLU A 215 -0.35 -18.64 7.64
N ARG A 216 0.21 -19.73 7.11
CA ARG A 216 -0.36 -20.53 5.99
C ARG A 216 -1.78 -21.03 6.23
N GLU A 217 -2.14 -21.25 7.49
CA GLU A 217 -3.43 -21.83 7.85
C GLU A 217 -4.55 -20.80 8.09
N LEU A 218 -4.33 -19.52 7.81
CA LEU A 218 -5.33 -18.45 7.96
C LEU A 218 -6.42 -18.54 6.86
N THR A 219 -7.30 -19.52 7.00
CA THR A 219 -8.51 -19.61 6.18
C THR A 219 -9.49 -18.48 6.51
N PHE A 220 -10.30 -18.09 5.52
CA PHE A 220 -11.38 -17.11 5.71
C PHE A 220 -12.27 -17.40 6.93
N GLN A 221 -12.60 -18.67 7.20
CA GLN A 221 -13.42 -19.06 8.35
C GLN A 221 -12.77 -18.77 9.70
N LYS A 222 -11.43 -18.84 9.81
CA LYS A 222 -10.70 -18.43 11.02
C LYS A 222 -10.73 -16.90 11.13
N ILE A 223 -10.37 -16.19 10.06
CA ILE A 223 -10.32 -14.70 10.02
C ILE A 223 -11.70 -14.09 10.36
N GLN A 224 -12.79 -14.61 9.80
CA GLN A 224 -14.15 -14.11 10.03
C GLN A 224 -14.59 -14.19 11.51
N LYS A 225 -14.01 -15.12 12.28
CA LYS A 225 -14.31 -15.33 13.71
C LYS A 225 -13.39 -14.57 14.65
N MET A 226 -12.33 -13.93 14.14
CA MET A 226 -11.38 -13.16 14.96
C MET A 226 -11.98 -11.81 15.36
N GLU A 227 -11.58 -11.35 16.56
CA GLU A 227 -11.85 -9.97 16.99
C GLU A 227 -11.03 -8.98 16.16
N TRP A 228 -11.56 -7.76 16.02
CA TRP A 228 -10.95 -6.75 15.15
C TRP A 228 -9.54 -6.37 15.57
N GLU A 229 -9.27 -6.23 16.86
CA GLU A 229 -7.95 -5.82 17.38
C GLU A 229 -6.86 -6.83 17.01
N VAL A 230 -7.18 -8.13 17.12
CA VAL A 230 -6.29 -9.24 16.70
C VAL A 230 -6.08 -9.24 15.19
N LEU A 231 -7.13 -8.98 14.41
CA LEU A 231 -7.03 -8.90 12.95
C LEU A 231 -6.22 -7.68 12.50
N GLU A 232 -6.40 -6.52 13.12
CA GLU A 232 -5.63 -5.31 12.83
C GLU A 232 -4.14 -5.50 13.14
N PHE A 233 -3.81 -6.19 14.24
CA PHE A 233 -2.43 -6.57 14.56
C PHE A 233 -1.84 -7.50 13.50
N LYS A 234 -2.58 -8.54 13.05
CA LYS A 234 -2.15 -9.43 11.96
C LYS A 234 -1.96 -8.68 10.64
N ILE A 235 -2.81 -7.71 10.32
CA ILE A 235 -2.67 -6.84 9.14
C ILE A 235 -1.37 -6.02 9.23
N LYS A 236 -1.07 -5.39 10.38
CA LYS A 236 0.18 -4.63 10.58
C LYS A 236 1.42 -5.50 10.44
N ASN A 237 1.41 -6.71 11.02
CA ASN A 237 2.51 -7.66 10.87
C ASN A 237 2.68 -8.05 9.39
N TRP A 238 1.59 -8.39 8.69
CA TRP A 238 1.62 -8.71 7.27
C TRP A 238 2.17 -7.55 6.42
N LEU A 239 1.79 -6.30 6.70
CA LEU A 239 2.30 -5.11 6.01
C LEU A 239 3.82 -4.94 6.22
N SER A 240 4.34 -5.23 7.41
CA SER A 240 5.79 -5.24 7.66
C SER A 240 6.51 -6.40 6.97
N ALA A 241 5.85 -7.56 6.85
CA ALA A 241 6.40 -8.79 6.31
C ALA A 241 6.44 -8.84 4.77
N VAL A 242 5.39 -8.35 4.10
CA VAL A 242 5.19 -8.54 2.65
C VAL A 242 6.35 -8.00 1.81
N LYS A 243 6.92 -6.84 2.20
CA LYS A 243 8.07 -6.24 1.49
C LYS A 243 9.31 -7.14 1.57
N MET A 244 9.62 -7.71 2.74
CA MET A 244 10.72 -8.65 2.90
C MET A 244 10.42 -9.99 2.20
N ALA A 245 9.19 -10.49 2.31
CA ALA A 245 8.78 -11.71 1.64
C ALA A 245 8.94 -11.63 0.10
N VAL A 246 8.56 -10.51 -0.52
CA VAL A 246 8.68 -10.32 -1.97
C VAL A 246 10.10 -9.95 -2.38
N LYS A 247 10.63 -8.81 -1.89
CA LYS A 247 11.89 -8.25 -2.40
C LYS A 247 13.14 -8.97 -1.91
N THR A 248 13.04 -9.74 -0.83
CA THR A 248 14.17 -10.44 -0.22
C THR A 248 14.00 -11.95 -0.39
N LEU A 249 12.95 -12.54 0.19
CA LEU A 249 12.78 -13.98 0.30
C LEU A 249 12.51 -14.67 -1.05
N PHE A 250 11.45 -14.29 -1.75
CA PHE A 250 11.13 -14.91 -3.05
C PHE A 250 12.09 -14.47 -4.16
N TYR A 251 12.59 -13.24 -4.13
CA TYR A 251 13.59 -12.77 -5.09
C TYR A 251 14.94 -13.49 -4.93
N GLY A 252 15.45 -13.63 -3.70
CA GLY A 252 16.68 -14.36 -3.44
C GLY A 252 16.59 -15.85 -3.84
N GLU A 253 15.47 -16.53 -3.55
CA GLU A 253 15.28 -17.91 -3.99
C GLU A 253 15.14 -18.04 -5.51
N ARG A 254 14.54 -17.05 -6.20
CA ARG A 254 14.48 -16.99 -7.66
C ARG A 254 15.89 -16.92 -8.27
N LEU A 255 16.73 -16.03 -7.74
CA LEU A 255 18.13 -15.89 -8.15
C LEU A 255 18.96 -17.15 -7.86
N LEU A 256 18.78 -17.79 -6.69
CA LEU A 256 19.50 -19.00 -6.32
C LEU A 256 19.13 -20.17 -7.26
N CYS A 257 17.84 -20.37 -7.53
CA CYS A 257 17.38 -21.34 -8.53
C CYS A 257 17.95 -21.07 -9.92
N ASP A 258 18.03 -19.79 -10.33
CA ASP A 258 18.57 -19.37 -11.63
C ASP A 258 20.08 -19.65 -11.76
N GLN A 259 20.84 -19.50 -10.68
CA GLN A 259 22.28 -19.76 -10.64
C GLN A 259 22.62 -21.26 -10.56
N VAL A 260 22.00 -21.99 -9.62
CA VAL A 260 22.29 -23.41 -9.38
C VAL A 260 21.83 -24.29 -10.56
N PHE A 261 20.67 -23.98 -11.15
CA PHE A 261 20.08 -24.76 -12.25
C PHE A 261 20.17 -24.04 -13.61
N SER A 262 21.29 -23.34 -13.85
CA SER A 262 21.54 -22.61 -15.10
C SER A 262 21.39 -23.47 -16.36
N VAL A 263 21.71 -24.78 -16.27
CA VAL A 263 21.71 -25.75 -17.38
C VAL A 263 20.30 -26.16 -17.85
N SER A 264 19.26 -25.96 -17.04
CA SER A 264 17.89 -26.36 -17.41
C SER A 264 16.82 -25.44 -16.84
N ALA A 265 16.16 -24.69 -17.73
CA ALA A 265 15.04 -23.81 -17.38
C ALA A 265 13.88 -24.57 -16.71
N ALA A 266 13.55 -25.78 -17.20
CA ALA A 266 12.47 -26.60 -16.64
C ALA A 266 12.76 -27.09 -15.20
N ILE A 267 14.03 -27.38 -14.88
CA ILE A 267 14.43 -27.78 -13.53
C ILE A 267 14.36 -26.58 -12.58
N ARG A 268 14.94 -25.45 -12.99
CA ARG A 268 14.89 -24.16 -12.30
C ARG A 268 13.45 -23.75 -11.96
N GLU A 269 12.55 -23.79 -12.95
CA GLU A 269 11.12 -23.52 -12.76
C GLU A 269 10.51 -24.50 -11.75
N SER A 270 10.70 -25.81 -11.93
CA SER A 270 10.15 -26.81 -11.01
C SER A 270 10.67 -26.68 -9.57
N CYS A 271 11.94 -26.31 -9.39
CA CYS A 271 12.53 -26.02 -8.07
C CYS A 271 11.89 -24.81 -7.43
N PHE A 272 11.93 -23.66 -8.11
CA PHE A 272 11.38 -22.41 -7.60
C PHE A 272 9.90 -22.54 -7.23
N THR A 273 9.08 -23.11 -8.12
CA THR A 273 7.64 -23.27 -7.92
C THR A 273 7.30 -24.16 -6.72
N GLU A 274 8.02 -25.25 -6.47
CA GLU A 274 7.75 -26.11 -5.31
C GLU A 274 8.05 -25.42 -3.96
N ILE A 275 9.08 -24.58 -3.97
CA ILE A 275 9.58 -23.88 -2.78
C ILE A 275 8.70 -22.67 -2.46
N SER A 276 8.43 -21.80 -3.45
CA SER A 276 7.80 -20.50 -3.20
C SER A 276 6.27 -20.50 -3.29
N LYS A 277 5.66 -21.32 -4.17
CA LYS A 277 4.24 -21.18 -4.56
C LYS A 277 3.27 -21.25 -3.38
N GLU A 278 3.43 -22.23 -2.50
CA GLU A 278 2.54 -22.43 -1.35
C GLU A 278 2.60 -21.23 -0.38
N GLY A 279 3.81 -20.76 -0.07
CA GLY A 279 4.03 -19.60 0.79
C GLY A 279 3.51 -18.30 0.18
N ALA A 280 3.72 -18.10 -1.12
CA ALA A 280 3.24 -16.93 -1.84
C ALA A 280 1.70 -16.91 -1.97
N LEU A 281 1.06 -18.05 -2.21
CA LEU A 281 -0.40 -18.17 -2.20
C LEU A 281 -0.99 -17.85 -0.82
N ALA A 282 -0.34 -18.30 0.27
CA ALA A 282 -0.76 -17.91 1.62
C ALA A 282 -0.60 -16.40 1.88
N LEU A 283 0.52 -15.81 1.44
CA LEU A 283 0.80 -14.39 1.59
C LEU A 283 -0.25 -13.51 0.88
N PHE A 284 -0.51 -13.76 -0.41
CA PHE A 284 -1.47 -12.96 -1.20
C PHE A 284 -2.95 -13.36 -1.01
N GLY A 285 -3.22 -14.58 -0.52
CA GLY A 285 -4.56 -15.00 -0.12
C GLY A 285 -5.05 -14.35 1.18
N PHE A 286 -4.15 -13.87 2.05
CA PHE A 286 -4.54 -13.19 3.28
C PHE A 286 -5.32 -11.88 3.02
N PRO A 287 -4.83 -10.90 2.23
CA PRO A 287 -5.59 -9.69 1.90
C PRO A 287 -6.94 -9.98 1.23
N GLU A 288 -7.01 -10.99 0.34
CA GLU A 288 -8.26 -11.41 -0.30
C GLU A 288 -9.30 -11.91 0.73
N ASN A 289 -8.85 -12.63 1.77
CA ASN A 289 -9.71 -13.09 2.85
C ASN A 289 -10.10 -11.96 3.83
N VAL A 290 -9.23 -10.98 4.05
CA VAL A 290 -9.56 -9.76 4.82
C VAL A 290 -10.65 -8.95 4.12
N ALA A 291 -10.58 -8.78 2.80
CA ALA A 291 -11.59 -8.06 2.02
C ALA A 291 -13.02 -8.63 2.19
N LYS A 292 -13.14 -9.95 2.36
CA LYS A 292 -14.42 -10.67 2.57
C LYS A 292 -15.05 -10.47 3.96
N CYS A 293 -14.37 -9.78 4.88
CA CYS A 293 -14.84 -9.60 6.26
C CYS A 293 -15.95 -8.53 6.39
N LYS A 294 -16.59 -8.48 7.58
CA LYS A 294 -17.63 -7.48 7.89
C LYS A 294 -17.11 -6.06 7.66
N LYS A 295 -17.81 -5.32 6.80
CA LYS A 295 -17.47 -3.95 6.39
C LYS A 295 -17.83 -2.94 7.49
N THR A 296 -16.85 -2.15 7.96
CA THR A 296 -17.07 -0.99 8.84
C THR A 296 -16.09 0.14 8.46
N PRO A 297 -16.38 1.42 8.76
CA PRO A 297 -15.57 2.56 8.31
C PRO A 297 -14.11 2.52 8.77
N GLU A 298 -13.84 2.02 9.97
CA GLU A 298 -12.50 1.93 10.57
C GLU A 298 -11.60 0.95 9.81
N LYS A 299 -12.20 -0.08 9.21
CA LYS A 299 -11.49 -1.11 8.45
C LYS A 299 -11.13 -0.67 7.05
N LEU A 300 -11.76 0.39 6.53
CA LEU A 300 -11.49 0.89 5.19
C LEU A 300 -10.02 1.25 5.04
N PHE A 301 -9.46 1.99 6.00
CA PHE A 301 -8.04 2.39 5.99
C PHE A 301 -7.10 1.18 6.00
N ARG A 302 -7.40 0.12 6.76
CA ARG A 302 -6.60 -1.11 6.74
C ARG A 302 -6.74 -1.91 5.44
N MET A 303 -7.84 -1.78 4.72
CA MET A 303 -7.98 -2.35 3.37
C MET A 303 -7.24 -1.52 2.31
N LEU A 304 -7.18 -0.21 2.51
CA LEU A 304 -6.38 0.72 1.71
C LEU A 304 -4.87 0.45 1.90
N ASP A 305 -4.38 0.31 3.14
CA ASP A 305 -3.00 -0.12 3.44
C ASP A 305 -2.62 -1.43 2.71
N LEU A 306 -3.52 -2.42 2.76
CA LEU A 306 -3.32 -3.71 2.10
C LEU A 306 -3.31 -3.60 0.57
N TYR A 307 -4.16 -2.74 0.00
CA TYR A 307 -4.20 -2.51 -1.44
C TYR A 307 -2.90 -1.86 -1.90
N GLU A 308 -2.46 -0.79 -1.22
CA GLU A 308 -1.21 -0.07 -1.49
C GLU A 308 0.01 -0.99 -1.43
N ALA A 309 0.10 -1.84 -0.40
CA ALA A 309 1.20 -2.76 -0.24
C ALA A 309 1.26 -3.85 -1.33
N VAL A 310 0.11 -4.30 -1.86
CA VAL A 310 0.08 -5.26 -2.98
C VAL A 310 0.33 -4.56 -4.32
N SER A 311 -0.24 -3.37 -4.57
CA SER A 311 -0.07 -2.65 -5.83
C SER A 311 1.36 -2.13 -6.00
N GLY A 312 1.94 -1.58 -4.93
CA GLY A 312 3.34 -1.10 -4.90
C GLY A 312 4.41 -2.20 -4.96
N LEU A 313 4.02 -3.49 -4.88
CA LEU A 313 4.88 -4.66 -5.08
C LEU A 313 4.54 -5.45 -6.36
N TRP A 314 3.55 -5.00 -7.14
CA TRP A 314 3.11 -5.71 -8.34
C TRP A 314 4.22 -5.94 -9.38
N PRO A 315 5.10 -4.96 -9.72
CA PRO A 315 6.17 -5.17 -10.70
C PRO A 315 7.15 -6.28 -10.28
N GLU A 316 7.52 -6.34 -9.00
CA GLU A 316 8.38 -7.40 -8.47
C GLU A 316 7.66 -8.75 -8.47
N VAL A 317 6.39 -8.79 -8.08
CA VAL A 317 5.57 -10.03 -8.12
C VAL A 317 5.46 -10.57 -9.54
N GLU A 318 5.23 -9.72 -10.53
CA GLU A 318 5.17 -10.12 -11.93
C GLU A 318 6.52 -10.65 -12.45
N SER A 319 7.62 -9.98 -12.10
CA SER A 319 8.98 -10.39 -12.48
C SER A 319 9.37 -11.74 -11.85
N ILE A 320 9.17 -11.88 -10.54
CA ILE A 320 9.55 -13.08 -9.75
C ILE A 320 8.73 -14.30 -10.19
N PHE A 321 7.40 -14.15 -10.24
CA PHE A 321 6.44 -15.23 -10.54
C PHE A 321 6.03 -15.27 -12.03
N SER A 322 7.00 -14.94 -12.90
CA SER A 322 6.87 -14.88 -14.36
C SER A 322 6.61 -16.24 -15.05
N PHE A 323 6.78 -17.36 -14.35
CA PHE A 323 6.54 -18.70 -14.90
C PHE A 323 5.04 -19.06 -14.95
N GLU A 324 4.67 -19.92 -15.90
CA GLU A 324 3.30 -20.45 -15.99
C GLU A 324 2.96 -21.35 -14.80
N SER A 325 3.90 -22.16 -14.31
CA SER A 325 3.63 -22.96 -13.09
C SER A 325 3.39 -22.12 -11.83
N THR A 326 3.75 -20.82 -11.84
CA THR A 326 3.45 -19.83 -10.80
C THR A 326 2.31 -18.85 -11.13
N SER A 327 1.60 -19.01 -12.26
CA SER A 327 0.52 -18.09 -12.68
C SER A 327 -0.53 -17.86 -11.59
N ALA A 328 -0.95 -18.92 -10.90
CA ALA A 328 -1.87 -18.86 -9.76
C ALA A 328 -1.45 -17.88 -8.63
N VAL A 329 -0.15 -17.60 -8.44
CA VAL A 329 0.33 -16.60 -7.47
C VAL A 329 -0.01 -15.19 -7.95
N ARG A 330 0.27 -14.88 -9.22
CA ARG A 330 -0.06 -13.60 -9.87
C ARG A 330 -1.58 -13.40 -9.89
N GLU A 331 -2.34 -14.44 -10.26
CA GLU A 331 -3.81 -14.43 -10.20
C GLU A 331 -4.33 -14.14 -8.79
N THR A 332 -3.76 -14.76 -7.74
CA THR A 332 -4.17 -14.54 -6.35
C THR A 332 -3.88 -13.09 -5.92
N ALA A 333 -2.72 -12.53 -6.28
CA ALA A 333 -2.38 -11.14 -6.00
C ALA A 333 -3.35 -10.16 -6.71
N VAL A 334 -3.64 -10.36 -8.00
CA VAL A 334 -4.63 -9.56 -8.76
C VAL A 334 -6.03 -9.70 -8.16
N ASN A 335 -6.47 -10.92 -7.84
CA ASN A 335 -7.76 -11.15 -7.19
C ASN A 335 -7.85 -10.45 -5.83
N SER A 336 -6.75 -10.40 -5.07
CA SER A 336 -6.71 -9.66 -3.81
C SER A 336 -6.92 -8.15 -4.02
N LEU A 337 -6.26 -7.54 -5.01
CA LEU A 337 -6.46 -6.14 -5.39
C LEU A 337 -7.91 -5.87 -5.83
N ILE A 338 -8.46 -6.72 -6.70
CA ILE A 338 -9.85 -6.61 -7.15
C ILE A 338 -10.82 -6.67 -5.95
N LYS A 339 -10.64 -7.62 -5.03
CA LYS A 339 -11.55 -7.77 -3.87
C LYS A 339 -11.40 -6.67 -2.84
N LEU A 340 -10.19 -6.16 -2.61
CA LEU A 340 -9.97 -4.96 -1.79
C LEU A 340 -10.64 -3.75 -2.44
N GLY A 341 -10.42 -3.50 -3.72
CA GLY A 341 -11.03 -2.40 -4.48
C GLY A 341 -12.57 -2.47 -4.50
N ASP A 342 -13.15 -3.64 -4.77
CA ASP A 342 -14.60 -3.89 -4.69
C ASP A 342 -15.16 -3.55 -3.30
N THR A 343 -14.40 -3.88 -2.25
CA THR A 343 -14.81 -3.65 -0.87
C THR A 343 -14.70 -2.18 -0.49
N VAL A 344 -13.62 -1.49 -0.87
CA VAL A 344 -13.44 -0.03 -0.77
C VAL A 344 -14.58 0.71 -1.46
N ARG A 345 -14.88 0.35 -2.72
CA ARG A 345 -16.00 0.91 -3.49
C ARG A 345 -17.34 0.70 -2.77
N THR A 346 -17.59 -0.50 -2.23
CA THR A 346 -18.82 -0.76 -1.45
C THR A 346 -18.88 0.08 -0.17
N MET A 347 -17.80 0.15 0.61
CA MET A 347 -17.76 0.88 1.88
C MET A 347 -18.02 2.37 1.69
N LEU A 348 -17.53 2.97 0.60
CA LEU A 348 -17.81 4.37 0.28
C LEU A 348 -19.27 4.60 -0.14
N MET A 349 -19.90 3.65 -0.85
CA MET A 349 -21.34 3.69 -1.13
C MET A 349 -22.19 3.48 0.13
N ASP A 350 -21.77 2.59 1.04
CA ASP A 350 -22.42 2.38 2.34
C ASP A 350 -22.30 3.64 3.22
N PHE A 351 -21.14 4.30 3.20
CA PHE A 351 -20.89 5.57 3.89
C PHE A 351 -21.75 6.73 3.34
N GLU A 352 -21.83 6.89 2.02
CA GLU A 352 -22.75 7.84 1.38
C GLU A 352 -24.19 7.56 1.80
N THR A 353 -24.60 6.30 1.73
CA THR A 353 -25.94 5.83 2.12
C THR A 353 -26.22 6.11 3.60
N ALA A 354 -25.24 6.00 4.49
CA ALA A 354 -25.37 6.33 5.90
C ALA A 354 -25.59 7.84 6.12
N ILE A 355 -24.87 8.71 5.41
CA ILE A 355 -25.11 10.16 5.43
C ILE A 355 -26.51 10.46 4.89
N GLN A 356 -26.92 9.81 3.79
CA GLN A 356 -28.25 9.99 3.20
C GLN A 356 -29.39 9.49 4.10
N LYS A 357 -29.15 8.47 4.94
CA LYS A 357 -30.14 7.91 5.88
C LYS A 357 -30.11 8.56 7.27
N ASP A 358 -29.20 9.47 7.55
CA ASP A 358 -29.20 10.23 8.81
C ASP A 358 -30.52 11.00 8.96
N SER A 359 -31.31 10.53 9.92
CA SER A 359 -32.66 11.00 10.25
C SER A 359 -32.71 11.68 11.62
N SER A 360 -31.55 11.99 12.21
CA SER A 360 -31.47 12.74 13.47
C SER A 360 -32.22 14.06 13.37
N LYS A 361 -33.26 14.21 14.20
CA LYS A 361 -34.08 15.43 14.32
C LYS A 361 -33.54 16.41 15.36
N THR A 362 -32.43 16.07 16.03
CA THR A 362 -31.87 16.86 17.12
C THR A 362 -31.12 18.07 16.58
N THR A 363 -31.68 19.26 16.78
CA THR A 363 -30.98 20.52 16.52
C THR A 363 -29.86 20.73 17.54
N VAL A 364 -28.79 21.42 17.14
CA VAL A 364 -27.67 21.73 18.04
C VAL A 364 -28.04 22.97 18.86
N PRO A 365 -28.04 22.91 20.19
CA PRO A 365 -28.30 24.10 21.02
C PRO A 365 -27.36 25.24 20.65
N GLY A 366 -27.91 26.45 20.47
CA GLY A 366 -27.16 27.63 20.06
C GLY A 366 -26.60 27.60 18.63
N GLY A 367 -26.95 26.62 17.79
CA GLY A 367 -26.57 26.60 16.36
C GLY A 367 -25.11 26.21 16.09
N GLY A 368 -24.45 25.52 17.02
CA GLY A 368 -23.06 25.08 16.86
C GLY A 368 -22.81 24.04 15.76
N ILE A 369 -21.55 23.60 15.64
CA ILE A 369 -21.13 22.57 14.68
C ILE A 369 -21.85 21.24 14.98
N HIS A 370 -22.49 20.66 13.97
CA HIS A 370 -23.23 19.41 14.06
C HIS A 370 -22.28 18.19 14.13
N PRO A 371 -22.59 17.13 14.92
CA PRO A 371 -21.76 15.94 15.01
C PRO A 371 -21.47 15.26 13.66
N LEU A 372 -22.48 15.17 12.77
CA LEU A 372 -22.32 14.67 11.39
C LEU A 372 -21.19 15.41 10.65
N THR A 373 -21.14 16.74 10.76
CA THR A 373 -20.12 17.57 10.10
C THR A 373 -18.71 17.21 10.57
N ARG A 374 -18.54 16.98 11.88
CA ARG A 374 -17.26 16.56 12.44
C ARG A 374 -16.87 15.16 11.97
N TYR A 375 -17.81 14.22 12.05
CA TYR A 375 -17.58 12.82 11.67
C TYR A 375 -17.21 12.70 10.18
N VAL A 376 -18.05 13.24 9.29
CA VAL A 376 -17.87 13.14 7.85
C VAL A 376 -16.60 13.88 7.40
N MET A 377 -16.35 15.11 7.88
CA MET A 377 -15.14 15.83 7.48
C MET A 377 -13.87 15.17 8.01
N ASN A 378 -13.85 14.60 9.22
CA ASN A 378 -12.68 13.86 9.70
C ASN A 378 -12.43 12.62 8.84
N TYR A 379 -13.47 11.85 8.51
CA TYR A 379 -13.36 10.67 7.67
C TYR A 379 -12.88 11.00 6.24
N ILE A 380 -13.45 12.03 5.62
CA ILE A 380 -13.03 12.50 4.28
C ILE A 380 -11.62 13.11 4.31
N SER A 381 -11.20 13.75 5.41
CA SER A 381 -9.81 14.22 5.57
C SER A 381 -8.82 13.06 5.56
N PHE A 382 -9.09 11.97 6.30
CA PHE A 382 -8.23 10.78 6.28
C PHE A 382 -8.25 10.05 4.93
N LEU A 383 -9.35 10.08 4.18
CA LEU A 383 -9.39 9.53 2.82
C LEU A 383 -8.53 10.32 1.83
N ALA A 384 -8.34 11.63 2.05
CA ALA A 384 -7.49 12.46 1.20
C ALA A 384 -6.02 12.00 1.21
N ASP A 385 -5.57 11.41 2.31
CA ASP A 385 -4.20 10.89 2.45
C ASP A 385 -3.93 9.66 1.56
N TYR A 386 -4.98 8.96 1.14
CA TYR A 386 -4.92 7.79 0.24
C TYR A 386 -5.32 8.13 -1.21
N CYS A 387 -5.27 9.40 -1.62
CA CYS A 387 -5.81 9.84 -2.92
C CYS A 387 -5.13 9.19 -4.14
N GLY A 388 -3.86 8.76 -4.03
CA GLY A 388 -3.15 8.02 -5.06
C GLY A 388 -3.84 6.69 -5.38
N ILE A 389 -3.81 5.74 -4.45
CA ILE A 389 -4.45 4.43 -4.61
C ILE A 389 -5.97 4.51 -4.82
N LEU A 390 -6.64 5.54 -4.28
CA LEU A 390 -8.06 5.76 -4.55
C LEU A 390 -8.31 6.20 -5.99
N SER A 391 -7.37 6.88 -6.64
CA SER A 391 -7.47 7.17 -8.08
C SER A 391 -7.44 5.86 -8.88
N ASP A 392 -6.56 4.93 -8.54
CA ASP A 392 -6.45 3.60 -9.18
C ASP A 392 -7.73 2.76 -8.97
N ILE A 393 -8.21 2.65 -7.72
CA ILE A 393 -9.41 1.87 -7.35
C ILE A 393 -10.69 2.35 -8.07
N PHE A 394 -10.72 3.64 -8.43
CA PHE A 394 -11.86 4.30 -9.05
C PHE A 394 -11.67 4.66 -10.54
N ALA A 395 -10.52 4.35 -11.15
CA ALA A 395 -10.24 4.65 -12.57
C ALA A 395 -11.31 4.05 -13.51
N ASP A 396 -11.58 2.75 -13.36
CA ASP A 396 -12.60 2.02 -14.13
C ASP A 396 -14.04 2.24 -13.62
N TRP A 397 -14.22 3.06 -12.58
CA TRP A 397 -15.52 3.36 -11.97
C TRP A 397 -15.71 4.89 -11.88
N PRO A 398 -15.88 5.59 -13.03
CA PRO A 398 -16.09 7.03 -13.06
C PRO A 398 -17.36 7.41 -12.30
N PHE A 399 -17.33 8.56 -11.60
CA PHE A 399 -18.54 9.10 -10.96
C PHE A 399 -19.22 10.10 -11.89
N THR A 400 -20.43 9.77 -12.35
CA THR A 400 -21.29 10.75 -12.99
C THR A 400 -22.05 11.54 -11.93
N VAL A 401 -21.61 12.77 -11.72
CA VAL A 401 -22.31 13.76 -10.90
C VAL A 401 -23.73 13.94 -11.45
N PRO A 402 -24.81 13.87 -10.64
CA PRO A 402 -26.16 14.14 -11.10
C PRO A 402 -26.26 15.54 -11.74
N SER A 403 -26.86 15.62 -12.93
CA SER A 403 -26.79 16.81 -13.82
C SER A 403 -27.51 18.07 -13.34
N ALA A 404 -28.04 18.09 -12.12
CA ALA A 404 -28.91 19.15 -11.58
C ALA A 404 -28.29 19.87 -10.36
N LEU A 405 -26.95 19.96 -10.29
CA LEU A 405 -26.24 20.53 -9.14
C LEU A 405 -25.76 21.97 -9.37
N PRO A 406 -25.59 22.78 -8.30
CA PRO A 406 -25.14 24.15 -8.45
C PRO A 406 -23.68 24.22 -8.92
N GLU A 407 -23.45 25.03 -9.95
CA GLU A 407 -22.14 25.34 -10.55
C GLU A 407 -21.08 25.77 -9.50
N SER A 408 -21.52 26.38 -8.38
CA SER A 408 -20.66 26.78 -7.27
C SER A 408 -19.99 25.63 -6.50
N TYR A 409 -20.43 24.38 -6.66
CA TYR A 409 -19.86 23.21 -5.97
C TYR A 409 -18.81 22.43 -6.78
N PHE A 410 -18.90 22.44 -8.11
CA PHE A 410 -18.04 21.63 -8.99
C PHE A 410 -17.34 22.43 -10.09
N GLY A 411 -17.71 23.71 -10.28
CA GLY A 411 -17.25 24.53 -11.40
C GLY A 411 -18.00 24.22 -12.71
N SER A 412 -17.70 25.00 -13.74
CA SER A 412 -18.05 24.65 -15.12
C SER A 412 -17.10 23.56 -15.64
N PRO A 413 -17.55 22.60 -16.47
CA PRO A 413 -16.69 21.60 -17.09
C PRO A 413 -15.50 22.17 -17.87
N ASP A 414 -15.64 23.38 -18.41
CA ASP A 414 -14.66 24.03 -19.30
C ASP A 414 -13.64 24.92 -18.56
N SER A 415 -13.55 24.83 -17.23
CA SER A 415 -12.62 25.63 -16.42
C SER A 415 -11.34 24.88 -16.07
N GLU A 416 -10.17 25.48 -16.29
CA GLU A 416 -8.86 24.91 -15.90
C GLU A 416 -8.71 24.68 -14.38
N GLY A 417 -9.55 25.31 -13.55
CA GLY A 417 -9.64 25.10 -12.10
C GLY A 417 -10.64 24.02 -11.65
N SER A 418 -11.23 23.27 -12.59
CA SER A 418 -12.27 22.27 -12.31
C SER A 418 -11.72 21.01 -11.62
N ILE A 419 -12.57 20.36 -10.81
CA ILE A 419 -12.21 19.14 -10.08
C ILE A 419 -12.15 17.97 -11.06
N SER A 420 -10.95 17.69 -11.59
CA SER A 420 -10.74 16.75 -12.70
C SER A 420 -10.61 15.28 -12.28
N SER A 421 -10.02 14.99 -11.11
CA SER A 421 -9.80 13.61 -10.67
C SER A 421 -11.09 12.91 -10.20
N PRO A 422 -11.40 11.68 -10.66
CA PRO A 422 -12.60 10.95 -10.26
C PRO A 422 -12.77 10.80 -8.74
N ILE A 423 -11.68 10.65 -7.98
CA ILE A 423 -11.76 10.58 -6.51
C ILE A 423 -12.07 11.96 -5.91
N SER A 424 -11.47 13.04 -6.41
CA SER A 424 -11.76 14.40 -5.93
C SER A 424 -13.23 14.77 -6.14
N VAL A 425 -13.82 14.42 -7.29
CA VAL A 425 -15.25 14.61 -7.57
C VAL A 425 -16.11 13.81 -6.58
N ARG A 426 -15.73 12.57 -6.25
CA ARG A 426 -16.42 11.74 -5.24
C ARG A 426 -16.34 12.33 -3.84
N LEU A 427 -15.18 12.85 -3.42
CA LEU A 427 -15.03 13.49 -2.10
C LEU A 427 -15.84 14.80 -2.03
N ALA A 428 -15.83 15.61 -3.08
CA ALA A 428 -16.67 16.80 -3.21
C ALA A 428 -18.18 16.45 -3.13
N TRP A 429 -18.60 15.37 -3.80
CA TRP A 429 -19.97 14.85 -3.71
C TRP A 429 -20.36 14.43 -2.29
N LEU A 430 -19.50 13.69 -1.57
CA LEU A 430 -19.77 13.31 -0.17
C LEU A 430 -19.92 14.52 0.75
N ILE A 431 -19.09 15.56 0.55
CA ILE A 431 -19.21 16.84 1.27
C ILE A 431 -20.54 17.53 0.95
N LEU A 432 -20.94 17.57 -0.33
CA LEU A 432 -22.22 18.15 -0.74
C LEU A 432 -23.42 17.38 -0.19
N VAL A 433 -23.43 16.04 -0.22
CA VAL A 433 -24.48 15.20 0.36
C VAL A 433 -24.66 15.51 1.85
N MET A 434 -23.54 15.66 2.58
CA MET A 434 -23.58 16.11 3.98
C MET A 434 -24.13 17.53 4.12
N LEU A 435 -23.72 18.49 3.29
CA LEU A 435 -24.20 19.88 3.36
C LEU A 435 -25.72 19.97 3.08
N CYS A 436 -26.24 19.26 2.08
CA CYS A 436 -27.68 19.14 1.83
C CYS A 436 -28.45 18.56 3.03
N LYS A 437 -27.83 17.64 3.80
CA LYS A 437 -28.39 17.13 5.06
C LYS A 437 -28.33 18.13 6.21
N LEU A 438 -27.42 19.09 6.17
CA LEU A 438 -27.36 20.18 7.13
C LEU A 438 -28.39 21.27 6.78
N ASP A 439 -28.60 21.59 5.50
CA ASP A 439 -29.70 22.46 5.05
C ASP A 439 -31.08 21.92 5.50
N GLY A 440 -31.33 20.62 5.32
CA GLY A 440 -32.55 19.97 5.81
C GLY A 440 -32.72 20.01 7.35
N LYS A 441 -31.62 20.04 8.11
CA LYS A 441 -31.65 20.23 9.57
C LYS A 441 -31.76 21.70 9.98
N ALA A 442 -31.25 22.64 9.18
CA ALA A 442 -31.37 24.08 9.41
C ALA A 442 -32.84 24.53 9.37
N ALA A 443 -33.66 23.89 8.53
CA ALA A 443 -35.11 24.10 8.48
C ALA A 443 -35.87 23.65 9.76
N MET A 444 -35.23 22.90 10.68
CA MET A 444 -35.85 22.43 11.93
C MET A 444 -35.71 23.44 13.09
N TYR A 445 -34.90 24.48 12.95
CA TYR A 445 -34.84 25.56 13.94
C TYR A 445 -36.08 26.46 13.83
N LYS A 446 -36.67 26.81 14.98
CA LYS A 446 -37.80 27.74 15.04
C LYS A 446 -37.44 29.16 14.59
N ASP A 447 -36.16 29.52 14.74
CA ASP A 447 -35.64 30.85 14.47
C ASP A 447 -34.81 30.86 13.19
N VAL A 448 -35.34 31.46 12.14
CA VAL A 448 -34.67 31.60 10.83
C VAL A 448 -33.25 32.19 10.94
N PRO A 449 -32.96 33.21 11.77
CA PRO A 449 -31.58 33.70 11.93
C PRO A 449 -30.63 32.63 12.53
N LEU A 450 -31.14 31.77 13.41
CA LEU A 450 -30.36 30.67 14.00
C LEU A 450 -30.09 29.57 12.96
N SER A 451 -31.02 29.31 12.04
CA SER A 451 -30.78 28.45 10.87
C SER A 451 -29.60 28.94 10.04
N TYR A 452 -29.55 30.24 9.73
CA TYR A 452 -28.43 30.84 8.98
C TYR A 452 -27.11 30.79 9.75
N LEU A 453 -27.12 31.06 11.05
CA LEU A 453 -25.92 30.98 11.89
C LEU A 453 -25.39 29.54 11.98
N PHE A 454 -26.29 28.55 12.08
CA PHE A 454 -25.95 27.13 12.03
C PHE A 454 -25.31 26.72 10.70
N LEU A 455 -25.82 27.20 9.57
CA LEU A 455 -25.24 26.93 8.25
C LEU A 455 -23.85 27.60 8.11
N ALA A 456 -23.71 28.86 8.52
CA ALA A 456 -22.42 29.55 8.53
C ALA A 456 -21.38 28.80 9.39
N ASN A 457 -21.74 28.39 10.60
CA ASN A 457 -20.86 27.65 11.52
C ASN A 457 -20.38 26.31 10.96
N ASN A 458 -21.28 25.55 10.35
CA ASN A 458 -20.93 24.24 9.82
C ASN A 458 -20.12 24.36 8.53
N LEU A 459 -20.46 25.30 7.65
CA LEU A 459 -19.71 25.51 6.42
C LEU A 459 -18.32 26.10 6.68
N GLN A 460 -18.18 27.00 7.66
CA GLN A 460 -16.87 27.50 8.12
C GLN A 460 -15.99 26.39 8.69
N TYR A 461 -16.58 25.42 9.41
CA TYR A 461 -15.84 24.25 9.88
C TYR A 461 -15.37 23.36 8.71
N VAL A 462 -16.20 23.22 7.66
CA VAL A 462 -15.84 22.50 6.44
C VAL A 462 -14.68 23.18 5.69
N THR A 463 -14.75 24.49 5.44
CA THR A 463 -13.68 25.21 4.72
C THR A 463 -12.36 25.21 5.49
N GLU A 464 -12.40 25.39 6.81
CA GLU A 464 -11.19 25.29 7.65
C GLU A 464 -10.63 23.86 7.66
N LYS A 465 -11.48 22.81 7.69
CA LYS A 465 -11.02 21.41 7.59
C LYS A 465 -10.40 21.07 6.24
N VAL A 466 -10.96 21.57 5.14
CA VAL A 466 -10.37 21.40 3.81
C VAL A 466 -9.03 22.13 3.73
N ARG A 467 -8.92 23.36 4.26
CA ARG A 467 -7.68 24.14 4.29
C ARG A 467 -6.56 23.47 5.13
N GLN A 468 -6.92 22.73 6.18
CA GLN A 468 -6.00 22.06 7.09
C GLN A 468 -5.59 20.63 6.67
N SER A 469 -6.04 20.12 5.52
CA SER A 469 -5.82 18.73 5.11
C SER A 469 -5.47 18.62 3.63
N ASN A 470 -5.07 17.42 3.18
CA ASN A 470 -4.77 17.13 1.78
C ASN A 470 -5.98 17.35 0.83
N LEU A 471 -7.19 17.50 1.38
CA LEU A 471 -8.38 17.95 0.64
C LEU A 471 -8.16 19.30 -0.07
N LYS A 472 -7.30 20.19 0.43
CA LYS A 472 -6.97 21.44 -0.25
C LYS A 472 -6.48 21.18 -1.68
N PHE A 473 -5.56 20.24 -1.86
CA PHE A 473 -4.96 19.92 -3.16
C PHE A 473 -5.95 19.18 -4.08
N LEU A 474 -6.87 18.42 -3.50
CA LEU A 474 -7.87 17.64 -4.26
C LEU A 474 -9.05 18.49 -4.74
N LEU A 475 -9.49 19.48 -3.97
CA LEU A 475 -10.66 20.31 -4.24
C LEU A 475 -10.31 21.67 -4.88
N GLY A 476 -9.08 22.16 -4.69
CA GLY A 476 -8.61 23.42 -5.26
C GLY A 476 -9.02 24.68 -4.48
N ASP A 477 -8.28 25.77 -4.72
CA ASP A 477 -8.51 27.06 -4.05
C ASP A 477 -9.82 27.74 -4.51
N ASP A 478 -10.31 27.46 -5.72
CA ASP A 478 -11.60 27.97 -6.21
C ASP A 478 -12.79 27.39 -5.46
N TRP A 479 -12.75 26.09 -5.16
CA TRP A 479 -13.77 25.44 -4.32
C TRP A 479 -13.80 26.09 -2.93
N LEU A 480 -12.64 26.31 -2.32
CA LEU A 480 -12.53 27.02 -1.02
C LEU A 480 -13.12 28.43 -1.11
N ARG A 481 -12.71 29.23 -2.11
CA ARG A 481 -13.18 30.59 -2.34
C ARG A 481 -14.70 30.67 -2.47
N ASN A 482 -15.32 29.78 -3.25
CA ASN A 482 -16.77 29.74 -3.42
C ASN A 482 -17.51 29.43 -2.11
N HIS A 483 -16.98 28.50 -1.31
CA HIS A 483 -17.60 28.15 -0.02
C HIS A 483 -17.37 29.23 1.04
N GLU A 484 -16.23 29.93 1.05
CA GLU A 484 -16.00 31.10 1.91
C GLU A 484 -16.96 32.26 1.59
N LEU A 485 -17.22 32.54 0.32
CA LEU A 485 -18.24 33.52 -0.09
C LEU A 485 -19.64 33.12 0.42
N LYS A 486 -19.96 31.83 0.36
CA LYS A 486 -21.23 31.29 0.88
C LYS A 486 -21.33 31.36 2.41
N VAL A 487 -20.23 31.19 3.16
CA VAL A 487 -20.19 31.48 4.61
C VAL A 487 -20.52 32.93 4.90
N LYS A 488 -19.95 33.89 4.15
CA LYS A 488 -20.24 35.32 4.30
C LYS A 488 -21.71 35.63 4.01
N GLN A 489 -22.27 35.07 2.92
CA GLN A 489 -23.69 35.22 2.60
C GLN A 489 -24.61 34.67 3.71
N TYR A 490 -24.28 33.54 4.34
CA TYR A 490 -25.06 33.04 5.48
C TYR A 490 -24.95 33.97 6.70
N ALA A 491 -23.77 34.52 7.00
CA ALA A 491 -23.59 35.50 8.06
C ALA A 491 -24.37 36.81 7.81
N GLU A 492 -24.32 37.35 6.60
CA GLU A 492 -25.06 38.56 6.19
C GLU A 492 -26.58 38.37 6.27
N ASN A 493 -27.08 37.18 5.89
CA ASN A 493 -28.49 36.81 6.03
C ASN A 493 -28.92 36.67 7.50
N TYR A 494 -28.08 36.06 8.34
CA TYR A 494 -28.28 36.06 9.79
C TYR A 494 -28.40 37.49 10.32
N GLU A 495 -27.45 38.39 9.99
CA GLU A 495 -27.45 39.77 10.47
C GLU A 495 -28.70 40.52 10.01
N LYS A 496 -29.03 40.43 8.71
CA LYS A 496 -30.17 41.12 8.09
C LYS A 496 -31.50 40.72 8.73
N ILE A 497 -31.71 39.43 9.00
CA ILE A 497 -32.98 38.92 9.52
C ILE A 497 -33.01 39.02 11.05
N GLY A 498 -31.93 38.62 11.74
CA GLY A 498 -31.82 38.58 13.20
C GLY A 498 -31.85 39.94 13.87
N TRP A 499 -31.43 40.99 13.18
CA TRP A 499 -31.43 42.37 13.67
C TRP A 499 -32.39 43.30 12.92
N SER A 500 -33.23 42.74 12.04
CA SER A 500 -34.23 43.48 11.25
C SER A 500 -35.09 44.45 12.09
N LYS A 501 -35.67 43.96 13.20
CA LYS A 501 -36.45 44.76 14.16
C LYS A 501 -35.66 45.92 14.76
N VAL A 502 -34.39 45.69 15.09
CA VAL A 502 -33.51 46.70 15.71
C VAL A 502 -33.18 47.78 14.69
N LEU A 503 -32.77 47.39 13.48
CA LEU A 503 -32.50 48.32 12.39
C LEU A 503 -33.74 49.13 11.99
N ALA A 504 -34.92 48.50 11.91
CA ALA A 504 -36.19 49.17 11.60
C ALA A 504 -36.76 50.05 12.73
N SER A 505 -36.19 49.99 13.94
CA SER A 505 -36.57 50.87 15.05
C SER A 505 -35.83 52.22 15.02
N LEU A 506 -34.68 52.27 14.33
CA LEU A 506 -33.90 53.48 14.09
C LEU A 506 -34.57 54.35 13.00
N PRO A 507 -34.34 55.68 12.98
CA PRO A 507 -34.92 56.55 11.96
C PRO A 507 -34.33 56.28 10.56
N GLU A 508 -35.18 56.14 9.54
CA GLU A 508 -34.76 55.93 8.14
C GLU A 508 -34.06 57.16 7.53
N ASN A 509 -34.47 58.37 7.93
CA ASN A 509 -33.87 59.64 7.50
C ASN A 509 -33.30 60.37 8.71
N GLN A 510 -31.98 60.36 8.86
CA GLN A 510 -31.26 60.98 9.97
C GLN A 510 -31.33 62.52 9.95
N THR A 511 -31.58 63.12 8.78
CA THR A 511 -31.57 64.57 8.53
C THR A 511 -32.94 65.25 8.64
N ALA A 512 -34.02 64.51 8.86
CA ALA A 512 -35.35 65.10 9.05
C ALA A 512 -35.58 65.42 10.54
N GLU A 513 -36.11 66.60 10.85
CA GLU A 513 -36.52 66.92 12.23
C GLU A 513 -37.62 65.95 12.68
N ILE A 514 -37.31 65.14 13.69
CA ILE A 514 -38.26 64.18 14.26
C ILE A 514 -39.06 64.90 15.36
N PRO A 515 -40.41 64.93 15.28
CA PRO A 515 -41.26 65.48 16.33
C PRO A 515 -40.94 64.87 17.71
N ALA A 516 -40.86 65.72 18.74
CA ALA A 516 -40.36 65.34 20.07
C ALA A 516 -41.23 64.32 20.84
N ASP A 517 -42.46 64.09 20.40
CA ASP A 517 -43.33 62.98 20.80
C ASP A 517 -42.86 61.65 20.18
N ARG A 518 -42.54 61.64 18.89
CA ARG A 518 -42.09 60.45 18.14
C ARG A 518 -40.68 59.99 18.51
N VAL A 519 -39.79 60.91 18.89
CA VAL A 519 -38.44 60.61 19.40
C VAL A 519 -38.49 59.60 20.56
N ASN A 520 -39.42 59.78 21.50
CA ASN A 520 -39.59 58.89 22.65
C ASN A 520 -39.97 57.47 22.20
N ASP A 521 -40.88 57.37 21.24
CA ASP A 521 -41.34 56.08 20.70
C ASP A 521 -40.22 55.34 19.95
N HIS A 522 -39.32 56.06 19.26
CA HIS A 522 -38.14 55.45 18.65
C HIS A 522 -37.18 54.86 19.70
N PHE A 523 -36.82 55.59 20.76
CA PHE A 523 -35.98 55.05 21.84
C PHE A 523 -36.61 53.84 22.53
N LYS A 524 -37.92 53.88 22.85
CA LYS A 524 -38.64 52.74 23.44
C LYS A 524 -38.66 51.51 22.52
N LYS A 525 -38.96 51.71 21.23
CA LYS A 525 -38.95 50.62 20.22
C LYS A 525 -37.56 50.03 20.07
N PHE A 526 -36.51 50.87 20.03
CA PHE A 526 -35.13 50.42 19.96
C PHE A 526 -34.73 49.60 21.18
N ASN A 527 -34.95 50.11 22.39
CA ASN A 527 -34.58 49.41 23.62
C ASN A 527 -35.25 48.03 23.68
N SER A 528 -36.55 47.97 23.40
CA SER A 528 -37.33 46.71 23.40
C SER A 528 -36.86 45.73 22.32
N ALA A 529 -36.62 46.21 21.10
CA ALA A 529 -36.13 45.37 20.00
C ALA A 529 -34.70 44.86 20.24
N PHE A 530 -33.82 45.70 20.80
CA PHE A 530 -32.44 45.35 21.12
C PHE A 530 -32.38 44.34 22.26
N GLU A 531 -33.16 44.55 23.34
CA GLU A 531 -33.24 43.64 24.48
C GLU A 531 -33.86 42.28 24.06
N GLU A 532 -34.92 42.26 23.25
CA GLU A 532 -35.48 41.03 22.65
C GLU A 532 -34.44 40.28 21.83
N ALA A 533 -33.74 40.98 20.93
CA ALA A 533 -32.72 40.38 20.06
C ALA A 533 -31.53 39.84 20.87
N TYR A 534 -31.02 40.62 21.81
CA TYR A 534 -29.86 40.26 22.64
C TYR A 534 -30.18 39.06 23.54
N MET A 535 -31.25 39.12 24.35
CA MET A 535 -31.61 38.05 25.28
C MET A 535 -31.89 36.71 24.58
N LYS A 536 -32.45 36.78 23.35
CA LYS A 536 -32.68 35.61 22.52
C LYS A 536 -31.38 35.00 21.98
N GLN A 537 -30.42 35.83 21.61
CA GLN A 537 -29.21 35.44 20.86
C GLN A 537 -27.95 35.28 21.71
N ILE A 538 -27.93 35.74 22.96
CA ILE A 538 -26.78 35.61 23.88
C ILE A 538 -26.36 34.13 24.10
N SER A 539 -27.34 33.21 24.06
CA SER A 539 -27.11 31.76 24.20
C SER A 539 -26.58 31.09 22.93
N TRP A 540 -26.54 31.80 21.80
CA TRP A 540 -26.10 31.24 20.52
C TRP A 540 -24.57 31.15 20.49
N VAL A 541 -24.03 30.32 19.59
CA VAL A 541 -22.61 29.97 19.55
C VAL A 541 -22.08 30.17 18.13
N VAL A 542 -20.93 30.83 17.99
CA VAL A 542 -20.15 30.85 16.74
C VAL A 542 -18.77 30.27 17.03
N PRO A 543 -18.51 28.96 16.84
CA PRO A 543 -17.29 28.34 17.34
C PRO A 543 -16.00 28.92 16.76
N ASP A 544 -15.98 29.27 15.47
CA ASP A 544 -14.83 29.87 14.79
C ASP A 544 -14.57 31.31 15.27
N PRO A 545 -13.37 31.65 15.77
CA PRO A 545 -13.07 33.00 16.26
C PRO A 545 -13.06 34.08 15.18
N LYS A 546 -12.64 33.78 13.96
CA LYS A 546 -12.55 34.74 12.84
C LYS A 546 -13.95 35.12 12.36
N LEU A 547 -14.82 34.13 12.17
CA LEU A 547 -16.24 34.33 11.85
C LEU A 547 -16.97 35.07 12.96
N ARG A 548 -16.74 34.69 14.23
CA ARG A 548 -17.32 35.38 15.40
C ARG A 548 -16.93 36.86 15.44
N TYR A 549 -15.65 37.17 15.21
CA TYR A 549 -15.14 38.52 15.18
C TYR A 549 -15.69 39.34 14.00
N HIS A 550 -15.77 38.74 12.82
CA HIS A 550 -16.36 39.35 11.63
C HIS A 550 -17.83 39.76 11.85
N ILE A 551 -18.66 38.84 12.34
CA ILE A 551 -20.07 39.09 12.64
C ILE A 551 -20.22 40.23 13.67
N LYS A 552 -19.45 40.19 14.76
CA LYS A 552 -19.46 41.26 15.78
C LYS A 552 -19.14 42.63 15.21
N ILE A 553 -18.09 42.74 14.40
CA ILE A 553 -17.71 44.00 13.76
C ILE A 553 -18.79 44.46 12.78
N SER A 554 -19.33 43.57 11.95
CA SER A 554 -20.37 43.91 10.97
C SER A 554 -21.62 44.46 11.66
N MET A 555 -22.13 43.76 12.69
CA MET A 555 -23.27 44.24 13.49
C MET A 555 -22.97 45.58 14.16
N ALA A 556 -21.81 45.73 14.79
CA ALA A 556 -21.40 46.98 15.44
C ALA A 556 -21.35 48.15 14.45
N ARG A 557 -20.76 47.95 13.26
CA ARG A 557 -20.72 48.96 12.18
C ARG A 557 -22.10 49.32 11.62
N ARG A 558 -23.06 48.40 11.66
CA ARG A 558 -24.43 48.62 11.15
C ARG A 558 -25.36 49.27 12.16
N ILE A 559 -25.15 49.07 13.45
CA ILE A 559 -26.05 49.54 14.51
C ILE A 559 -25.50 50.77 15.23
N ILE A 560 -24.22 50.76 15.62
CA ILE A 560 -23.66 51.77 16.54
C ILE A 560 -23.61 53.17 15.91
N PRO A 561 -23.16 53.41 14.65
CA PRO A 561 -23.11 54.75 14.09
C PRO A 561 -24.49 55.41 14.02
N ILE A 562 -25.48 54.69 13.49
CA ILE A 562 -26.86 55.18 13.34
C ILE A 562 -27.49 55.46 14.71
N TYR A 563 -27.28 54.58 15.71
CA TYR A 563 -27.75 54.82 17.07
C TYR A 563 -27.03 55.98 17.74
N LYS A 564 -25.71 56.12 17.54
CA LYS A 564 -24.90 57.19 18.12
C LYS A 564 -25.33 58.56 17.61
N GLU A 565 -25.53 58.72 16.31
CA GLU A 565 -26.02 59.96 15.70
C GLU A 565 -27.43 60.31 16.22
N PHE A 566 -28.32 59.33 16.34
CA PHE A 566 -29.64 59.52 16.95
C PHE A 566 -29.58 59.89 18.44
N TYR A 567 -28.67 59.27 19.20
CA TYR A 567 -28.41 59.53 20.61
C TYR A 567 -27.84 60.95 20.82
N GLU A 568 -26.88 61.37 20.01
CA GLU A 568 -26.26 62.70 20.12
C GLU A 568 -27.24 63.82 19.72
N ALA A 569 -28.05 63.61 18.67
CA ALA A 569 -29.03 64.59 18.21
C ALA A 569 -30.20 64.81 19.19
N TYR A 570 -30.68 63.75 19.87
CA TYR A 570 -31.92 63.81 20.64
C TYR A 570 -31.78 63.46 22.14
N GLY A 571 -30.70 62.80 22.56
CA GLY A 571 -30.53 62.31 23.93
C GLY A 571 -30.45 63.42 24.98
N GLY A 572 -29.73 64.51 24.69
CA GLY A 572 -29.63 65.67 25.58
C GLY A 572 -30.94 66.48 25.73
N VAL A 573 -31.87 66.35 24.78
CA VAL A 573 -33.23 66.92 24.86
C VAL A 573 -34.11 66.05 25.75
N GLN A 574 -33.98 64.72 25.65
CA GLN A 574 -34.77 63.76 26.41
C GLN A 574 -34.39 63.72 27.89
N MET A 575 -33.08 63.71 28.24
CA MET A 575 -32.62 63.69 29.64
C MET A 575 -33.14 64.87 30.48
N LYS A 576 -33.40 66.04 29.88
CA LYS A 576 -34.01 67.19 30.57
C LYS A 576 -35.49 66.99 30.90
N LYS A 577 -36.15 66.04 30.24
CA LYS A 577 -37.57 65.69 30.42
C LYS A 577 -37.78 64.49 31.36
N GLU A 578 -36.71 63.73 31.64
CA GLU A 578 -36.71 62.48 32.42
C GLU A 578 -36.60 62.67 33.94
N MET A 579 -36.50 63.91 34.44
CA MET A 579 -36.27 64.25 35.86
C MET A 579 -37.32 63.70 36.85
N TRP A 580 -38.42 63.09 36.37
CA TRP A 580 -39.54 62.58 37.18
C TRP A 580 -40.13 61.24 36.65
N GLY A 581 -39.36 60.37 35.98
CA GLY A 581 -39.86 59.08 35.46
C GLY A 581 -38.78 58.01 35.18
N GLU A 582 -39.20 56.84 34.67
CA GLU A 582 -38.24 55.83 34.17
C GLU A 582 -37.43 56.39 32.98
N PRO A 583 -36.12 56.10 32.88
CA PRO A 583 -35.29 56.57 31.76
C PRO A 583 -35.74 55.93 30.45
N PHE A 584 -36.04 56.76 29.45
CA PHE A 584 -36.38 56.31 28.10
C PHE A 584 -35.13 55.90 27.32
N ILE A 585 -33.96 56.37 27.73
CA ILE A 585 -32.65 55.98 27.21
C ILE A 585 -32.04 54.92 28.15
N ARG A 586 -32.04 53.65 27.73
CA ARG A 586 -31.53 52.52 28.54
C ARG A 586 -30.10 52.09 28.19
N PHE A 587 -29.59 52.49 27.02
CA PHE A 587 -28.28 52.08 26.51
C PHE A 587 -27.53 53.32 26.02
N THR A 588 -26.25 53.44 26.37
CA THR A 588 -25.34 54.36 25.68
C THR A 588 -24.76 53.68 24.42
N PRO A 589 -24.20 54.43 23.46
CA PRO A 589 -23.51 53.84 22.31
C PRO A 589 -22.37 52.88 22.71
N ASP A 590 -21.69 53.15 23.83
CA ASP A 590 -20.63 52.30 24.38
C ASP A 590 -21.19 50.99 25.00
N ASP A 591 -22.33 51.07 25.70
CA ASP A 591 -23.03 49.88 26.21
C ASP A 591 -23.40 48.92 25.08
N LEU A 592 -23.91 49.43 23.96
CA LEU A 592 -24.22 48.60 22.78
C LEU A 592 -22.96 47.89 22.24
N GLY A 593 -21.82 48.59 22.23
CA GLY A 593 -20.53 47.99 21.88
C GLY A 593 -20.16 46.83 22.80
N ASN A 594 -20.34 46.99 24.11
CA ASN A 594 -20.07 45.96 25.11
C ASN A 594 -21.02 44.77 24.96
N TYR A 595 -22.34 45.00 24.86
CA TYR A 595 -23.33 43.93 24.68
C TYR A 595 -23.09 43.09 23.42
N LEU A 596 -22.84 43.73 22.26
CA LEU A 596 -22.50 43.01 21.02
C LEU A 596 -21.16 42.24 21.14
N SER A 597 -20.21 42.77 21.92
CA SER A 597 -18.92 42.13 22.18
C SER A 597 -19.05 40.87 23.05
N ASP A 598 -20.07 40.74 23.88
CA ASP A 598 -20.30 39.55 24.73
C ASP A 598 -21.09 38.41 24.03
N MET A 599 -21.52 38.60 22.79
CA MET A 599 -22.33 37.59 22.08
C MET A 599 -21.53 36.37 21.58
N PHE A 600 -22.25 35.30 21.25
CA PHE A 600 -21.78 34.11 20.52
C PHE A 600 -20.78 33.18 21.23
N TYR A 601 -20.55 33.35 22.53
CA TYR A 601 -19.74 32.41 23.34
C TYR A 601 -20.55 31.19 23.84
N GLY A 602 -21.88 31.21 23.69
CA GLY A 602 -22.79 30.28 24.35
C GLY A 602 -23.01 30.62 25.82
N SER A 603 -23.99 29.95 26.46
CA SER A 603 -24.12 30.06 27.91
C SER A 603 -22.87 29.45 28.57
N LYS A 604 -22.14 30.27 29.33
CA LYS A 604 -21.23 29.74 30.34
C LYS A 604 -22.09 28.92 31.29
N SER A 605 -22.00 27.60 31.25
CA SER A 605 -22.37 26.82 32.42
C SER A 605 -21.46 27.32 33.53
N SER A 606 -22.04 27.89 34.58
CA SER A 606 -21.32 28.21 35.81
C SER A 606 -20.88 26.90 36.44
N GLY A 607 -19.78 26.35 35.94
CA GLY A 607 -19.09 25.24 36.57
C GLY A 607 -18.76 25.69 37.98
N SER A 608 -19.40 25.07 38.97
CA SER A 608 -19.03 25.26 40.35
C SER A 608 -17.59 24.77 40.50
N VAL A 609 -16.66 25.70 40.49
CA VAL A 609 -15.30 25.46 40.97
C VAL A 609 -15.44 25.24 42.47
N SER A 610 -15.70 24.00 42.84
CA SER A 610 -15.61 23.53 44.22
C SER A 610 -14.14 23.65 44.62
N SER A 611 -13.84 24.80 45.25
CA SER A 611 -12.56 25.13 45.83
C SER A 611 -12.23 24.15 46.95
N SER A 612 -11.61 23.03 46.58
CA SER A 612 -11.03 22.08 47.52
C SER A 612 -9.83 22.72 48.19
N SER A 613 -10.11 23.38 49.32
CA SER A 613 -9.13 23.92 50.24
C SER A 613 -8.25 22.79 50.79
N ARG A 614 -7.12 22.54 50.13
CA ARG A 614 -6.04 21.72 50.69
C ARG A 614 -5.39 22.47 51.85
N GLY A 615 -5.96 22.29 53.04
CA GLY A 615 -5.33 22.69 54.29
C GLY A 615 -4.00 21.96 54.47
N GLY A 616 -2.90 22.72 54.48
CA GLY A 616 -1.59 22.18 54.81
C GLY A 616 -1.46 21.92 56.30
N GLY A 617 -1.53 20.65 56.71
CA GLY A 617 -1.25 20.21 58.08
C GLY A 617 0.11 19.53 58.16
N ARG A 618 1.11 20.22 58.70
CA ARG A 618 2.39 19.66 59.17
C ARG A 618 2.34 19.56 60.69
N SER A 619 2.50 18.38 61.27
CA SER A 619 3.23 18.20 62.54
C SER A 619 3.28 16.73 62.99
N HIS A 620 4.50 16.27 63.24
CA HIS A 620 4.95 15.09 64.00
C HIS A 620 4.58 13.69 63.48
#